data_AF-A0A3C0A9Y7-F1
#
_entry.id   AF-A0A3C0A9Y7-F1
#
_cell.length_a   1.000
_cell.length_b   1.000
_cell.length_c   1.000
_cell.angle_alpha   90.00
_cell.angle_beta   90.00
_cell.angle_gamma   90.00
#
_symmetry.space_group_name_H-M   'P 1'
#
loop_
_entity.id
_entity.type
_entity.pdbx_description
1 polymer ?
#
loop_
_entity_poly.entity_id
_entity_poly.type
_entity_poly.pdbx_seq_one_letter_code
_entity_poly.pdbx_strand_id
1 'polypeptide(L)'
;MTLIKELINIPEQIQQGDFVLRLAEDINRPEVVLDNYVVTPELSACFDSALSFIGSAVQNRTSKASYLHGSFGSGKSHFMAVLHLILQGK
;
A
#
# COMPACT_ATOMS: atom_id res chain seq x y z
N MET A 1 26.93 9.21 -22.28
CA MET A 1 25.91 10.03 -21.59
C MET A 1 24.67 9.18 -21.50
N THR A 2 24.16 8.95 -20.29
CA THR A 2 22.91 8.18 -20.11
C THR A 2 21.73 9.05 -20.49
N LEU A 3 20.83 8.52 -21.32
CA LEU A 3 19.62 9.24 -21.74
C LEU A 3 18.48 8.95 -20.76
N ILE A 4 17.57 9.91 -20.54
CA ILE A 4 16.42 9.74 -19.63
C ILE A 4 15.57 8.52 -20.03
N LYS A 5 15.44 8.25 -21.33
CA LYS A 5 14.72 7.07 -21.85
C LYS A 5 15.32 5.72 -21.41
N GLU A 6 16.58 5.72 -20.99
CA GLU A 6 17.29 4.53 -20.51
C GLU A 6 17.08 4.32 -19.01
N LEU A 7 16.50 5.32 -18.31
CA LEU A 7 16.27 5.31 -16.86
C LEU A 7 14.81 5.03 -16.48
N ILE A 8 13.86 5.22 -17.40
CA ILE A 8 12.43 5.09 -17.14
C ILE A 8 11.83 4.17 -18.18
N ASN A 9 11.19 3.09 -17.72
CA ASN A 9 10.41 2.23 -18.59
C ASN A 9 9.09 2.94 -18.97
N ILE A 10 8.91 3.26 -20.25
CA ILE A 10 7.69 3.87 -20.76
C ILE A 10 6.89 2.80 -21.50
N PRO A 11 5.73 2.35 -20.97
CA PRO A 11 4.91 1.35 -21.65
C PRO A 11 4.31 1.93 -22.94
N GLU A 12 4.17 1.09 -23.97
CA GLU A 12 3.62 1.50 -25.27
C GLU A 12 2.11 1.82 -25.20
N GLN A 13 1.39 1.19 -24.27
CA GLN A 13 -0.04 1.40 -24.04
C GLN A 13 -0.36 1.26 -22.54
N ILE A 14 -1.30 2.07 -22.06
CA ILE A 14 -1.81 2.01 -20.68
C ILE A 14 -3.33 2.19 -20.68
N GLN A 15 -4.02 1.40 -19.86
CA GLN A 15 -5.45 1.55 -19.57
C GLN A 15 -5.65 2.17 -18.19
N GLN A 16 -6.79 2.83 -17.97
CA GLN A 16 -7.10 3.51 -16.70
C GLN A 16 -7.03 2.56 -15.49
N GLY A 17 -7.33 1.27 -15.69
CA GLY A 17 -7.27 0.25 -14.65
C GLY A 17 -5.86 -0.13 -14.20
N ASP A 18 -4.84 0.13 -15.01
CA ASP A 18 -3.46 -0.34 -14.74
C ASP A 18 -2.80 0.42 -13.58
N PHE A 19 -3.31 1.61 -13.25
CA PHE A 19 -2.85 2.40 -12.10
C PHE A 19 -3.63 2.10 -10.80
N VAL A 20 -4.65 1.24 -10.88
CA VAL A 20 -5.54 0.97 -9.75
C VAL A 20 -5.23 -0.41 -9.20
N LEU A 21 -4.66 -0.45 -8.00
CA LEU A 21 -4.51 -1.71 -7.27
C LEU A 21 -5.90 -2.30 -6.98
N ARG A 22 -6.12 -3.54 -7.41
CA ARG A 22 -7.35 -4.29 -7.16
C ARG A 22 -7.16 -5.13 -5.90
N LEU A 23 -7.49 -4.54 -4.75
CA LEU A 23 -7.25 -5.17 -3.45
C LEU A 23 -7.72 -6.64 -3.37
N ALA A 24 -8.91 -6.97 -3.89
CA ALA A 24 -9.42 -8.34 -3.84
C ALA A 24 -8.60 -9.34 -4.68
N GLU A 25 -7.96 -8.88 -5.75
CA GLU A 25 -7.21 -9.71 -6.71
C GLU A 25 -5.73 -9.78 -6.32
N ASP A 26 -5.15 -8.65 -5.87
CA ASP A 26 -3.70 -8.50 -5.73
C ASP A 26 -3.18 -8.70 -4.31
N ILE A 27 -4.04 -8.76 -3.28
CA ILE A 27 -3.60 -8.86 -1.87
C ILE A 27 -2.70 -10.07 -1.57
N ASN A 28 -2.80 -11.13 -2.38
CA ASN A 28 -1.99 -12.35 -2.25
C ASN A 28 -0.73 -12.35 -3.13
N ARG A 29 -0.44 -11.24 -3.82
CA ARG A 29 0.65 -11.08 -4.79
C ARG A 29 1.60 -9.97 -4.32
N PRO A 30 2.49 -10.24 -3.34
CA PRO A 30 3.36 -9.22 -2.75
C PRO A 30 4.18 -8.48 -3.81
N GLU A 31 4.64 -9.18 -4.84
CA GLU A 31 5.37 -8.60 -5.95
C GLU A 31 4.59 -7.48 -6.65
N VAL A 32 3.29 -7.67 -6.90
CA VAL A 32 2.44 -6.65 -7.53
C VAL A 32 2.14 -5.50 -6.58
N VAL A 33 1.86 -5.83 -5.32
CA VAL A 33 1.56 -4.83 -4.30
C VAL A 33 2.77 -3.93 -4.02
N LEU A 34 3.99 -4.45 -4.08
CA LEU A 34 5.19 -3.69 -3.70
C LEU A 34 5.91 -3.02 -4.88
N ASP A 35 5.76 -3.52 -6.11
CA ASP A 35 6.52 -3.05 -7.29
C ASP A 35 6.50 -1.53 -7.47
N ASN A 36 5.33 -0.91 -7.26
CA ASN A 36 5.13 0.52 -7.45
C ASN A 36 4.75 1.26 -6.16
N TYR A 37 5.01 0.68 -4.98
CA TYR A 37 4.65 1.30 -3.71
C TYR A 37 5.81 2.10 -3.13
N VAL A 38 5.71 3.43 -3.23
CA VAL A 38 6.72 4.34 -2.68
C VAL A 38 6.40 4.68 -1.23
N VAL A 39 7.25 4.24 -0.31
CA VAL A 39 7.10 4.55 1.12
C VAL A 39 7.73 5.91 1.42
N THR A 40 6.88 6.89 1.69
CA THR A 40 7.32 8.21 2.19
C THR A 40 7.46 8.18 3.72
N PRO A 41 8.19 9.13 4.33
CA PRO A 41 8.26 9.25 5.79
C PRO A 41 6.89 9.37 6.46
N GLU A 42 5.96 10.08 5.80
CA GLU A 42 4.58 10.23 6.27
C GLU A 42 3.82 8.89 6.24
N LEU A 43 3.97 8.12 5.15
CA LEU A 43 3.39 6.78 5.07
C LEU A 43 3.96 5.84 6.14
N SER A 44 5.27 5.91 6.40
CA SER A 44 5.89 5.16 7.49
C SER A 44 5.23 5.45 8.83
N ALA A 45 5.05 6.74 9.17
CA ALA A 45 4.36 7.13 10.40
C ALA A 45 2.89 6.67 10.44
N CYS A 46 2.20 6.66 9.30
CA CYS A 46 0.85 6.10 9.20
C CYS A 46 0.82 4.59 9.47
N PHE A 47 1.80 3.83 8.97
CA PHE A 47 1.91 2.40 9.27
C PHE A 47 2.23 2.15 10.74
N ASP A 48 3.15 2.91 11.33
CA ASP A 48 3.47 2.81 12.76
C ASP A 48 2.22 3.05 13.62
N SER A 49 1.44 4.07 13.28
CA SER A 49 0.17 4.37 13.95
C SER A 49 -0.85 3.23 13.82
N ALA A 50 -1.01 2.68 12.61
CA ALA A 50 -1.92 1.56 12.35
C ALA A 50 -1.50 0.29 13.11
N LEU A 51 -0.21 -0.06 13.09
CA LEU A 51 0.33 -1.22 13.79
C LEU A 51 0.23 -1.06 15.31
N SER A 52 0.50 0.13 15.84
CA SER A 52 0.32 0.45 17.27
C SER A 52 -1.15 0.32 17.69
N PHE A 53 -2.08 0.82 16.87
CA PHE A 53 -3.52 0.68 17.12
C PHE A 53 -3.96 -0.79 17.16
N ILE A 54 -3.54 -1.59 16.16
CA ILE A 54 -3.83 -3.03 16.09
C ILE A 54 -3.20 -3.76 17.28
N GLY A 55 -1.93 -3.50 17.57
CA GLY A 55 -1.21 -4.09 18.71
C GLY A 55 -1.91 -3.81 20.04
N SER A 56 -2.34 -2.57 20.27
CA SER A 56 -3.13 -2.18 21.45
C SER A 56 -4.46 -2.95 21.53
N ALA A 57 -5.18 -3.10 20.41
CA ALA A 57 -6.45 -3.82 20.38
C ALA A 57 -6.27 -5.31 20.75
N VAL A 58 -5.24 -5.95 20.19
CA VAL A 58 -4.90 -7.36 20.46
C VAL A 58 -4.47 -7.55 21.91
N GLN A 59 -3.55 -6.72 22.42
CA GLN A 59 -3.04 -6.81 23.80
C GLN A 59 -4.16 -6.68 24.84
N ASN A 60 -5.07 -5.73 24.63
CA ASN A 60 -6.17 -5.46 25.56
C ASN A 60 -7.40 -6.35 25.33
N ARG A 61 -7.39 -7.21 24.29
CA ARG A 61 -8.53 -8.05 23.88
C ARG A 61 -9.82 -7.25 23.67
N THR A 62 -9.69 -6.05 23.09
CA THR A 62 -10.80 -5.14 22.81
C THR A 62 -11.07 -5.04 21.31
N SER A 63 -12.34 -5.02 20.91
CA SER A 63 -12.72 -4.71 19.53
C SER A 63 -12.65 -3.20 19.30
N LYS A 64 -11.77 -2.75 18.40
CA LYS A 64 -11.61 -1.34 18.02
C LYS A 64 -11.77 -1.20 16.51
N ALA A 65 -12.35 -0.09 16.07
CA ALA A 65 -12.49 0.25 14.66
C ALA A 65 -11.83 1.60 14.37
N SER A 66 -11.32 1.75 13.15
CA SER A 66 -10.76 3.01 12.64
C SER A 66 -11.16 3.17 11.18
N TYR A 67 -11.29 4.42 10.74
CA TYR A 67 -11.60 4.75 9.36
C TYR A 67 -10.34 5.28 8.67
N LEU A 68 -9.99 4.65 7.55
CA LEU A 68 -8.94 5.17 6.67
C LEU A 68 -9.55 6.24 5.75
N HIS A 69 -9.22 7.49 6.01
CA HIS A 69 -9.70 8.63 5.23
C HIS A 69 -8.67 9.10 4.21
N GLY A 70 -9.14 9.57 3.06
CA GLY A 70 -8.30 10.11 1.99
C GLY A 70 -9.07 10.27 0.68
N SER A 71 -8.63 11.21 -0.16
CA SER A 71 -9.24 11.51 -1.46
C SER A 71 -9.20 10.33 -2.45
N PHE A 72 -9.96 10.40 -3.53
CA PHE A 72 -9.84 9.45 -4.63
C PHE A 72 -8.38 9.40 -5.15
N GLY A 73 -7.85 8.21 -5.43
CA GLY A 73 -6.47 8.03 -5.88
C GLY A 73 -5.39 8.19 -4.79
N SER A 74 -5.73 8.46 -3.53
CA SER A 74 -4.75 8.67 -2.45
C SER A 74 -4.07 7.38 -1.92
N GLY A 75 -4.22 6.25 -2.61
CA GLY A 75 -3.58 4.99 -2.20
C GLY A 75 -4.22 4.23 -1.03
N LYS A 76 -5.47 4.51 -0.63
CA LYS A 76 -6.12 3.82 0.52
C LYS A 76 -6.17 2.30 0.41
N SER A 77 -6.59 1.77 -0.74
CA SER A 77 -6.61 0.32 -1.00
C SER A 77 -5.20 -0.27 -0.97
N HIS A 78 -4.23 0.48 -1.50
CA HIS A 78 -2.82 0.11 -1.53
C HIS A 78 -2.21 0.05 -0.13
N PHE A 79 -2.49 1.06 0.69
CA PHE A 79 -2.14 1.08 2.11
C PHE A 79 -2.67 -0.15 2.85
N MET A 80 -3.94 -0.52 2.61
CA MET A 80 -4.53 -1.72 3.23
C MET A 80 -3.88 -3.01 2.75
N ALA A 81 -3.52 -3.12 1.46
CA ALA A 81 -2.81 -4.28 0.92
C ALA A 81 -1.42 -4.43 1.57
N VAL A 82 -0.65 -3.35 1.67
CA VAL A 82 0.67 -3.35 2.29
C VAL A 82 0.57 -3.64 3.80
N LEU A 83 -0.38 -3.02 4.50
CA LEU A 83 -0.62 -3.31 5.91
C LEU A 83 -0.96 -4.80 6.13
N HIS A 84 -1.75 -5.39 5.23
CA HIS A 84 -2.05 -6.82 5.28
C HIS A 84 -0.77 -7.66 5.12
N LEU A 85 0.11 -7.35 4.18
CA LEU A 85 1.37 -8.07 3.98
C LEU A 85 2.29 -7.98 5.22
N ILE A 86 2.41 -6.79 5.81
CA ILE A 86 3.18 -6.59 7.05
C ILE A 86 2.64 -7.49 8.17
N LEU A 87 1.31 -7.54 8.34
CA LEU A 87 0.67 -8.38 9.36
C LEU A 87 0.82 -9.89 9.08
N GLN A 88 1.00 -10.29 7.82
CA GLN A 88 1.33 -11.66 7.43
C GLN A 88 2.82 -11.99 7.62
N GLY A 89 3.68 -10.99 7.90
CA GLY A 89 5.13 -11.16 7.97
C GLY A 89 5.78 -11.43 6.61
N LYS A 90 5.18 -10.92 5.53
CA LYS A 90 5.66 -11.04 4.15
C LYS A 90 6.33 -9.76 3.65
#